data_AF-A0A8C8AMY7-F1
#
_entry.id   AF-A0A8C8AMY7-F1
#
_cell.length_a   1.000
_cell.length_b   1.000
_cell.length_c   1.000
_cell.angle_alpha   90.00
_cell.angle_beta   90.00
_cell.angle_gamma   90.00
#
_symmetry.space_group_name_H-M   'P 1'
#
loop_
_entity.id
_entity.type
_entity.pdbx_description
1 polymer ?
#
loop_
_entity_poly.entity_id
_entity_poly.type
_entity_poly.pdbx_seq_one_letter_code
_entity_poly.pdbx_strand_id
1 'polypeptide(L)'
;MSQSGGPGGGDTQPAPPACPPGAMLMAIRLRGMEAGETLALTRAMAGSGRALGWPPAWSGRLVDKHSTGGVGDKVSLALAPALAACGCKVSV
;
A
#
# COMPACT_ATOMS: atom_id res chain seq x y z
N MET A 1 -25.22 -3.91 -54.60
CA MET A 1 -25.96 -4.66 -53.54
C MET A 1 -24.92 -5.45 -52.76
N SER A 2 -24.20 -4.78 -51.86
CA SER A 2 -24.45 -4.83 -50.42
C SER A 2 -24.68 -6.25 -49.92
N GLN A 3 -23.69 -6.82 -49.24
CA GLN A 3 -23.80 -7.18 -47.82
C GLN A 3 -22.43 -7.14 -47.16
N SER A 4 -22.32 -6.25 -46.18
CA SER A 4 -21.28 -6.11 -45.18
C SER A 4 -21.37 -7.23 -44.13
N GLY A 5 -20.29 -7.95 -43.88
CA GLY A 5 -20.11 -8.80 -42.70
C GLY A 5 -19.19 -8.09 -41.70
N GLY A 6 -19.73 -7.71 -40.55
CA GLY A 6 -19.13 -6.75 -39.61
C GLY A 6 -17.87 -7.23 -38.88
N PRO A 7 -17.09 -6.30 -38.29
CA PRO A 7 -16.05 -6.66 -37.36
C PRO A 7 -16.71 -7.14 -36.06
N GLY A 8 -16.32 -8.35 -35.62
CA GLY A 8 -16.70 -8.87 -34.30
C GLY A 8 -16.22 -7.91 -33.22
N GLY A 9 -17.14 -7.10 -32.71
CA GLY A 9 -16.93 -6.29 -31.52
C GLY A 9 -16.72 -7.22 -30.35
N GLY A 10 -15.46 -7.37 -29.92
CA GLY A 10 -15.18 -7.84 -28.58
C GLY A 10 -15.79 -6.83 -27.63
N ASP A 11 -16.85 -7.23 -26.94
CA ASP A 11 -17.53 -6.44 -25.92
C ASP A 11 -16.54 -6.12 -24.81
N THR A 12 -15.77 -5.06 -25.02
CA THR A 12 -14.95 -4.45 -23.98
C THR A 12 -15.97 -3.76 -23.09
N GLN A 13 -16.46 -4.48 -22.07
CA GLN A 13 -17.38 -3.88 -21.12
C GLN A 13 -16.76 -2.57 -20.64
N PRO A 14 -17.48 -1.44 -20.75
CA PRO A 14 -16.94 -0.17 -20.30
C PRO A 14 -16.54 -0.33 -18.83
N ALA A 15 -15.30 0.06 -18.52
CA ALA A 15 -14.83 0.01 -17.14
C ALA A 15 -15.87 0.72 -16.25
N PRO A 16 -16.30 0.11 -15.14
CA PRO A 16 -17.33 0.69 -14.30
C PRO A 16 -16.91 2.11 -13.89
N PRO A 17 -17.86 3.05 -13.77
CA PRO A 17 -17.55 4.44 -13.45
C PRO A 17 -16.72 4.52 -12.17
N ALA A 18 -15.56 5.17 -12.25
CA ALA A 18 -14.66 5.30 -11.11
C ALA A 18 -15.34 6.11 -10.02
N CYS A 19 -15.57 5.50 -8.86
CA CYS A 19 -16.02 6.25 -7.69
C CYS A 19 -14.88 7.16 -7.20
N PRO A 20 -15.16 8.41 -6.78
CA PRO A 20 -14.14 9.27 -6.19
C PRO A 20 -13.47 8.58 -4.99
N PRO A 21 -12.15 8.77 -4.76
CA PRO A 21 -11.44 8.09 -3.68
C PRO A 21 -12.06 8.27 -2.30
N GLY A 22 -12.61 9.46 -2.01
CA GLY A 22 -13.30 9.73 -0.74
C GLY A 22 -14.55 8.88 -0.52
N ALA A 23 -15.31 8.58 -1.58
CA ALA A 23 -16.49 7.72 -1.50
C ALA A 23 -16.10 6.26 -1.20
N MET A 24 -15.02 5.77 -1.81
CA MET A 24 -14.46 4.44 -1.54
C MET A 24 -13.97 4.30 -0.10
N LEU A 25 -13.19 5.28 0.39
CA LEU A 25 -12.67 5.27 1.76
C LEU A 25 -13.79 5.29 2.79
N MET A 26 -14.83 6.09 2.56
CA MET A 26 -15.99 6.13 3.47
C MET A 26 -16.76 4.81 3.47
N ALA A 27 -16.90 4.15 2.31
CA ALA A 27 -17.51 2.83 2.22
C ALA A 27 -16.71 1.77 3.00
N ILE A 28 -15.38 1.76 2.86
CA ILE A 28 -14.48 0.88 3.63
C ILE A 28 -14.62 1.14 5.13
N ARG A 29 -14.67 2.41 5.55
CA ARG A 29 -14.78 2.78 6.97
C ARG A 29 -16.07 2.29 7.61
N LEU A 30 -17.18 2.31 6.87
CA LEU A 30 -18.51 1.94 7.35
C LEU A 30 -18.79 0.44 7.27
N ARG A 31 -18.31 -0.24 6.23
CA ARG A 31 -18.59 -1.66 5.99
C ARG A 31 -17.46 -2.61 6.39
N GLY A 32 -16.27 -2.09 6.67
CA GLY A 32 -15.08 -2.89 6.95
C GLY A 32 -14.52 -3.57 5.70
N MET A 33 -13.53 -4.42 5.92
CA MET A 33 -12.90 -5.28 4.92
C MET A 33 -12.56 -6.62 5.56
N GLU A 34 -12.65 -7.69 4.78
CA GLU A 34 -12.13 -8.99 5.18
C GLU A 34 -10.59 -9.01 5.15
N ALA A 35 -9.98 -9.98 5.83
CA ALA A 35 -8.52 -10.09 5.89
C ALA A 35 -7.88 -10.23 4.49
N GLY A 36 -8.52 -10.98 3.59
CA GLY A 36 -8.06 -11.17 2.22
C GLY A 36 -8.07 -9.87 1.40
N GLU A 37 -9.13 -9.07 1.55
CA GLU A 37 -9.24 -7.77 0.88
C GLU A 37 -8.22 -6.78 1.44
N THR A 38 -8.01 -6.78 2.76
CA THR A 38 -7.00 -5.93 3.42
C THR A 38 -5.60 -6.28 2.94
N LEU A 39 -5.28 -7.57 2.80
CA LEU A 39 -4.01 -8.04 2.25
C LEU A 39 -3.84 -7.63 0.78
N ALA A 40 -4.88 -7.77 -0.03
CA ALA A 40 -4.86 -7.37 -1.44
C ALA A 40 -4.60 -5.86 -1.58
N LEU A 41 -5.30 -5.03 -0.80
CA LEU A 41 -5.11 -3.59 -0.77
C LEU A 41 -3.69 -3.23 -0.31
N THR A 42 -3.20 -3.88 0.76
CA THR A 42 -1.84 -3.65 1.29
C THR A 42 -0.78 -3.97 0.24
N ARG A 43 -0.90 -5.10 -0.46
CA ARG A 43 0.04 -5.49 -1.52
C ARG A 43 -0.02 -4.56 -2.72
N ALA A 44 -1.21 -4.14 -3.13
CA ALA A 44 -1.38 -3.19 -4.23
C ALA A 44 -0.73 -1.83 -3.89
N MET A 45 -0.91 -1.33 -2.67
CA MET A 45 -0.25 -0.10 -2.21
C MET A 45 1.27 -0.27 -2.13
N ALA A 46 1.76 -1.37 -1.54
CA ALA A 46 3.20 -1.64 -1.42
C ALA A 46 3.88 -1.78 -2.80
N GLY A 47 3.18 -2.36 -3.78
CA GLY A 47 3.66 -2.53 -5.16
C GLY A 47 3.47 -1.29 -6.06
N SER A 48 2.76 -0.26 -5.60
CA SER A 48 2.55 0.97 -6.38
C SER A 48 3.81 1.84 -6.51
N GLY A 49 4.82 1.59 -5.68
CA GLY A 49 6.07 2.33 -5.62
C GLY A 49 7.31 1.44 -5.77
N ARG A 50 8.45 1.96 -5.32
CA ARG A 50 9.74 1.27 -5.38
C ARG A 50 10.06 0.57 -4.07
N ALA A 51 10.48 -0.70 -4.15
CA ALA A 51 11.06 -1.41 -3.02
C ALA A 51 12.49 -0.92 -2.75
N LEU A 52 12.80 -0.62 -1.48
CA LEU A 52 14.16 -0.27 -1.07
C LEU A 52 15.03 -1.54 -0.94
N GLY A 53 16.24 -1.48 -1.48
CA GLY A 53 17.24 -2.54 -1.37
C GLY A 53 18.36 -2.13 -0.42
N TRP A 54 18.83 -3.08 0.40
CA TRP A 54 19.87 -2.84 1.41
C TRP A 54 21.06 -3.78 1.23
N PRO A 55 22.28 -3.39 1.66
CA PRO A 55 23.44 -4.26 1.61
C PRO A 55 23.24 -5.55 2.43
N PRO A 56 23.80 -6.69 2.01
CA PRO A 56 23.73 -7.94 2.78
C PRO A 56 24.28 -7.80 4.21
N ALA A 57 25.25 -6.92 4.43
CA ALA A 57 25.81 -6.64 5.75
C ALA A 57 24.78 -6.10 6.77
N TRP A 58 23.62 -5.60 6.31
CA TRP A 58 22.55 -5.09 7.17
C TRP A 58 21.49 -6.16 7.49
N SER A 59 21.66 -7.38 7.01
CA SER A 59 20.77 -8.50 7.29
C SER A 59 20.64 -8.73 8.79
N GLY A 60 19.41 -8.84 9.30
CA GLY A 60 19.13 -9.04 10.71
C GLY A 60 19.33 -7.79 11.60
N ARG A 61 19.72 -6.65 11.02
CA ARG A 61 19.87 -5.37 11.74
C ARG A 61 18.85 -4.32 11.32
N LEU A 62 18.16 -4.52 10.20
CA LEU A 62 17.13 -3.61 9.71
C LEU A 62 15.88 -3.72 10.59
N VAL A 63 15.49 -2.61 11.22
CA VAL A 63 14.35 -2.53 12.13
C VAL A 63 13.54 -1.27 11.83
N ASP A 64 12.24 -1.33 12.09
CA ASP A 64 11.34 -0.18 11.99
C ASP A 64 10.33 -0.22 13.14
N LYS A 65 9.84 0.97 13.55
CA LYS A 65 8.76 1.13 14.52
C LYS A 65 7.74 2.11 13.95
N HIS A 66 6.50 1.64 13.89
CA HIS A 66 5.36 2.47 13.55
C HIS A 66 4.43 2.67 14.75
N SER A 67 3.81 3.85 14.87
CA SER A 67 2.78 4.13 15.87
C SER A 67 1.43 4.28 15.18
N THR A 68 0.37 3.75 15.77
CA THR A 68 -1.01 3.98 15.30
C THR A 68 -1.48 5.42 15.54
N GLY A 69 -0.77 6.19 16.37
CA GLY A 69 -1.02 7.58 16.69
C GLY A 69 -1.42 7.81 18.14
N GLY A 70 -0.91 8.89 18.74
CA GLY A 70 -1.20 9.30 20.10
C GLY A 70 -0.74 10.74 20.35
N VAL A 71 -1.49 11.50 21.15
CA VAL A 71 -1.16 12.91 21.44
C VAL A 71 0.17 12.96 22.20
N GLY A 72 1.17 13.64 21.62
CA GLY A 72 2.48 13.79 22.24
C GLY A 72 3.42 12.58 22.08
N ASP A 73 3.10 11.61 21.22
CA ASP A 73 4.00 10.49 20.94
C ASP A 73 5.26 10.97 20.19
N LYS A 74 6.34 11.18 20.94
CA LYS A 74 7.68 11.53 20.44
C LYS A 74 8.63 10.33 20.43
N VAL A 75 8.12 9.11 20.65
CA VAL A 75 8.96 7.91 20.83
C VAL A 75 9.82 7.69 19.60
N SER A 76 9.27 7.82 18.39
CA SER A 76 10.03 7.58 17.16
C SER A 76 11.24 8.50 17.02
N LEU A 77 11.15 9.76 17.48
CA LEU A 77 12.27 10.73 17.41
C LEU A 77 13.45 10.32 18.29
N ALA A 78 13.19 9.85 19.51
CA ALA A 78 14.23 9.42 20.44
C ALA A 78 14.72 7.98 20.16
N LEU A 79 13.82 7.11 19.69
CA LEU A 79 14.09 5.69 19.51
C LEU A 79 14.99 5.43 18.29
N ALA A 80 14.84 6.19 17.21
CA ALA A 80 15.67 6.02 16.01
C ALA A 80 17.19 6.14 16.30
N PRO A 81 17.70 7.21 16.95
CA PRO A 81 19.13 7.29 17.28
C PRO A 81 19.54 6.30 18.38
N ALA A 82 18.65 5.95 19.32
CA ALA A 82 18.95 4.96 20.35
C ALA A 82 19.22 3.57 19.73
N LEU A 83 18.37 3.11 18.82
CA LEU A 83 18.56 1.84 18.11
C LEU A 83 19.78 1.88 17.19
N ALA A 84 20.06 3.03 16.55
CA ALA A 84 21.26 3.20 15.76
C ALA A 84 22.55 3.06 16.61
N ALA A 85 22.55 3.59 17.83
CA ALA A 85 23.65 3.44 18.78
C ALA A 85 23.83 1.97 19.25
N CYS A 86 22.75 1.20 19.32
CA CYS A 86 22.78 -0.25 19.59
C CYS A 86 23.23 -1.09 18.38
N GLY A 87 23.60 -0.48 17.26
CA GLY A 87 24.09 -1.17 16.07
C GLY A 87 23.01 -1.72 15.14
N CYS A 88 21.75 -1.31 15.34
CA CYS A 88 20.66 -1.54 14.40
C CYS A 88 20.67 -0.51 13.27
N LYS A 89 19.97 -0.82 12.18
CA LYS A 89 19.71 0.09 11.06
C LYS A 89 18.23 0.40 11.06
N VAL A 90 17.89 1.63 11.43
CA VAL A 90 16.50 2.08 11.48
C VAL A 90 16.14 2.64 10.11
N SER A 91 15.24 1.96 9.39
CA SER A 91 14.61 2.50 8.19
C SER A 91 13.25 3.03 8.56
N VAL A 92 13.22 4.29 8.97
CA VAL A 92 11.98 5.08 9.14
C VAL A 92 11.48 5.58 7.79
#